data_AF-A0A969AVL5-F1
#
_entry.id   AF-A0A969AVL5-F1
#
_cell.length_a   1.000
_cell.length_b   1.000
_cell.length_c   1.000
_cell.angle_alpha   90.00
_cell.angle_beta   90.00
_cell.angle_gamma   90.00
#
_symmetry.space_group_name_H-M   'P 1'
#
loop_
_entity.id
_entity.type
_entity.pdbx_description
1 polymer ?
#
loop_
_entity_poly.entity_id
_entity_poly.type
_entity_poly.pdbx_seq_one_letter_code
_entity_poly.pdbx_strand_id
1 'polypeptide(L)'
;MIRMSITEIMDHAGEMLGCGQDIKLWESVLHYIAPLRGQDLEYMGMVSNAHDLLSRVAFAMMVEVSDMLGKSHKRQFVDARCVFSVIAMRHGFSGPFLAKLLNRQYTTIYHYKKLYDHILINDPEIQSIIKSIESKLLIK
;
A
#
# COMPACT_ATOMS: atom_id res chain seq x y z
N MET A 1 -9.09 20.21 -9.18
CA MET A 1 -8.67 19.30 -10.26
C MET A 1 -7.33 19.80 -10.78
N ILE A 2 -6.24 19.25 -10.26
CA ILE A 2 -4.89 19.71 -10.62
C ILE A 2 -4.55 19.07 -11.97
N ARG A 3 -4.39 19.88 -13.02
CA ARG A 3 -3.85 19.44 -14.32
C ARG A 3 -2.35 19.64 -14.27
N MET A 4 -1.60 18.60 -13.91
CA MET A 4 -0.16 18.59 -14.15
C MET A 4 0.09 18.15 -15.59
N SER A 5 0.98 18.87 -16.26
CA SER A 5 1.53 18.46 -17.55
C SER A 5 2.40 17.21 -17.37
N ILE A 6 2.57 16.44 -18.44
CA ILE A 6 3.41 15.23 -18.44
C ILE A 6 4.82 15.56 -17.95
N THR A 7 5.35 16.73 -18.31
CA THR A 7 6.65 17.22 -17.88
C THR A 7 6.75 17.40 -16.36
N GLU A 8 5.72 17.97 -15.73
CA GLU A 8 5.70 18.15 -14.26
C GLU A 8 5.56 16.83 -13.51
N ILE A 9 4.89 15.83 -14.09
CA ILE A 9 4.82 14.47 -13.54
C ILE A 9 6.19 13.79 -13.63
N MET A 10 6.91 14.01 -14.73
CA MET A 10 8.25 13.45 -14.95
C MET A 10 9.29 14.05 -14.01
N ASP A 11 9.27 15.37 -13.80
CA ASP A 11 10.17 16.04 -12.87
C ASP A 11 9.93 15.56 -11.43
N HIS A 12 8.67 15.44 -11.02
CA HIS A 12 8.32 14.99 -9.68
C HIS A 12 8.66 13.51 -9.43
N ALA A 13 8.47 12.64 -10.42
CA ALA A 13 8.85 11.23 -10.34
C ALA A 13 10.38 11.02 -10.31
N GLY A 14 11.13 11.86 -11.04
CA GLY A 14 12.59 11.87 -11.04
C GLY A 14 13.16 12.26 -9.67
N GLU A 15 12.58 13.28 -9.04
CA GLU A 15 12.95 13.69 -7.68
C GLU A 15 12.62 12.62 -6.62
N MET A 16 11.46 11.97 -6.72
CA MET A 16 11.02 10.97 -5.74
C MET A 16 11.81 9.66 -5.77
N LEU A 17 12.34 9.26 -6.92
CA LEU A 17 13.03 7.97 -7.08
C LEU A 17 14.56 8.08 -6.96
N GLY A 18 15.11 9.29 -6.81
CA GLY A 18 16.57 9.50 -6.69
C GLY A 18 17.37 9.00 -7.90
N CYS A 19 16.69 8.72 -9.02
CA CYS A 19 17.28 8.23 -10.24
C CYS A 19 17.68 9.44 -11.08
N GLY A 20 18.98 9.67 -11.24
CA GLY A 20 19.49 10.64 -12.21
C GLY A 20 19.00 10.34 -13.64
N GLN A 21 19.28 11.27 -14.56
CA GLN A 21 18.85 11.30 -15.98
C GLN A 21 19.35 10.11 -16.84
N ASP A 22 19.13 8.86 -16.42
CA ASP A 22 19.43 7.69 -17.25
C ASP A 22 18.29 7.46 -18.25
N ILE A 23 18.40 8.16 -19.38
CA ILE A 23 17.41 8.23 -20.47
C ILE A 23 16.94 6.84 -20.93
N LYS A 24 17.76 5.79 -20.80
CA LYS A 24 17.39 4.42 -21.21
C LYS A 24 16.40 3.75 -20.26
N LEU A 25 16.48 4.05 -18.96
CA LEU A 25 15.48 3.60 -17.98
C LEU A 25 14.16 4.35 -18.22
N TRP A 26 14.26 5.64 -18.56
CA TRP A 26 13.11 6.49 -18.88
C TRP A 26 12.38 6.06 -20.16
N GLU A 27 13.08 5.64 -21.21
CA GLU A 27 12.44 5.09 -22.42
C GLU A 27 11.68 3.78 -22.14
N SER A 28 12.22 2.92 -21.28
CA SER A 28 11.56 1.66 -20.87
C SER A 28 10.31 1.93 -20.04
N VAL A 29 10.37 2.94 -19.16
CA VAL A 29 9.25 3.40 -18.34
C VAL A 29 8.19 4.10 -19.22
N LEU A 30 8.61 4.97 -20.15
CA LEU A 30 7.72 5.63 -21.12
C LEU A 30 7.04 4.64 -22.06
N HIS A 31 7.72 3.58 -22.52
CA HIS A 31 7.08 2.54 -23.34
C HIS A 31 6.01 1.76 -22.57
N TYR A 32 6.14 1.65 -21.25
CA TYR A 32 5.16 1.01 -20.37
C TYR A 32 4.00 1.95 -20.00
N ILE A 33 4.25 3.27 -19.90
CA ILE A 33 3.27 4.29 -19.49
C ILE A 33 2.51 4.89 -20.69
N ALA A 34 3.11 4.97 -21.87
CA ALA A 34 2.51 5.60 -23.07
C ALA A 34 1.13 5.06 -23.49
N PRO A 35 0.73 3.79 -23.26
CA PRO A 35 -0.61 3.32 -23.59
C PRO A 35 -1.68 3.64 -22.53
N LEU A 36 -1.30 4.12 -21.35
CA LEU A 36 -2.17 4.19 -20.19
C LEU A 36 -3.14 5.38 -20.30
N ARG A 37 -4.43 5.09 -20.49
CA ARG A 37 -5.50 6.10 -20.50
C ARG A 37 -5.85 6.47 -19.06
N GLY A 38 -6.55 7.59 -18.84
CA GLY A 38 -6.79 8.19 -17.51
C GLY A 38 -7.24 7.26 -16.36
N GLN A 39 -7.84 6.10 -16.63
CA GLN A 39 -8.15 5.08 -15.60
C GLN A 39 -6.90 4.36 -15.06
N ASP A 40 -5.86 4.18 -15.87
CA ASP A 40 -4.63 3.48 -15.51
C ASP A 40 -3.69 4.36 -14.65
N LEU A 41 -3.73 5.69 -14.85
CA LEU A 41 -3.03 6.66 -14.00
C LEU A 41 -3.66 6.76 -12.61
N GLU A 42 -4.99 6.71 -12.53
CA GLU A 42 -5.72 6.61 -11.26
C GLU A 42 -5.40 5.30 -10.54
N TYR A 43 -5.31 4.19 -11.28
CA TYR A 43 -4.85 2.90 -10.78
C TYR A 43 -3.40 2.95 -10.27
N MET A 44 -2.48 3.65 -10.95
CA MET A 44 -1.10 3.85 -10.45
C MET A 44 -1.05 4.69 -9.17
N GLY A 45 -1.86 5.75 -9.06
CA GLY A 45 -2.01 6.51 -7.81
C GLY A 45 -2.51 5.65 -6.66
N MET A 46 -3.48 4.76 -6.92
CA MET A 46 -3.95 3.76 -5.94
C MET A 46 -2.85 2.76 -5.57
N VAL A 47 -2.09 2.23 -6.54
CA VAL A 47 -1.01 1.26 -6.30
C VAL A 47 0.10 1.87 -5.44
N SER A 48 0.48 3.12 -5.68
CA SER A 48 1.45 3.85 -4.85
C SER A 48 0.97 3.99 -3.41
N ASN A 49 -0.30 4.34 -3.22
CA ASN A 49 -0.92 4.50 -1.90
C ASN A 49 -0.98 3.17 -1.10
N ALA A 50 -1.13 2.02 -1.76
CA ALA A 50 -1.17 0.72 -1.08
C ALA A 50 0.21 0.26 -0.58
N HIS A 51 1.27 0.50 -1.34
CA HIS A 51 2.64 0.16 -0.93
C HIS A 51 3.14 1.11 0.17
N ASP A 52 2.80 2.39 0.08
CA ASP A 52 3.06 3.35 1.16
C ASP A 52 2.32 2.94 2.45
N LEU A 53 1.03 2.61 2.34
CA LEU A 53 0.26 2.12 3.48
C LEU A 53 0.87 0.85 4.09
N LEU A 54 1.30 -0.11 3.25
CA LEU A 54 1.97 -1.32 3.71
C LEU A 54 3.23 -0.99 4.53
N SER A 55 4.04 -0.06 4.02
CA SER A 55 5.29 0.37 4.66
C SER A 55 5.02 1.10 5.99
N ARG A 56 3.98 1.95 6.05
CA ARG A 56 3.56 2.64 7.27
C ARG A 56 3.06 1.68 8.34
N VAL A 57 2.26 0.67 7.95
CA VAL A 57 1.79 -0.36 8.88
C VAL A 57 2.96 -1.19 9.40
N ALA A 58 3.88 -1.59 8.52
CA ALA A 58 5.08 -2.34 8.90
C ALA A 58 5.90 -1.57 9.95
N PHE A 59 6.19 -0.29 9.66
CA PHE A 59 6.91 0.60 10.58
C PHE A 59 6.21 0.75 11.93
N ALA A 60 4.90 1.04 11.92
CA ALA A 60 4.14 1.27 13.14
C ALA A 60 4.00 0.00 14.01
N MET A 61 4.05 -1.18 13.38
CA MET A 61 3.98 -2.47 14.06
C MET A 61 5.36 -3.07 14.39
N MET A 62 6.45 -2.33 14.13
CA MET A 62 7.83 -2.76 14.33
C MET A 62 8.15 -4.10 13.63
N VAL A 63 7.66 -4.27 12.41
CA VAL A 63 7.96 -5.43 11.56
C VAL A 63 8.52 -4.97 10.22
N GLU A 64 9.22 -5.85 9.50
CA GLU A 64 9.65 -5.53 8.14
C GLU A 64 8.54 -5.79 7.13
N VAL A 65 8.56 -5.07 6.01
CA VAL A 65 7.68 -5.37 4.86
C VAL A 65 7.93 -6.80 4.37
N SER A 66 9.19 -7.25 4.37
CA SER A 66 9.59 -8.63 4.04
C SER A 66 8.85 -9.67 4.90
N ASP A 67 8.68 -9.40 6.21
CA ASP A 67 7.94 -10.26 7.13
C ASP A 67 6.46 -10.32 6.77
N MET A 68 5.87 -9.20 6.36
CA MET A 68 4.48 -9.13 5.93
C MET A 68 4.24 -9.89 4.62
N LEU A 69 5.19 -9.89 3.69
CA LEU A 69 5.09 -10.63 2.42
C LEU A 69 5.44 -12.13 2.59
N GLY A 70 6.37 -12.44 3.49
CA GLY A 70 6.85 -13.80 3.77
C GLY A 70 5.79 -14.70 4.37
N LYS A 71 5.93 -16.03 4.30
CA LYS A 71 4.89 -17.01 4.71
C LYS A 71 4.79 -17.28 6.22
N SER A 72 5.48 -16.50 7.06
CA SER A 72 5.52 -16.76 8.51
C SER A 72 4.17 -16.48 9.18
N HIS A 73 3.75 -17.38 10.09
CA HIS A 73 2.49 -17.29 10.83
C HIS A 73 2.69 -16.80 12.28
N LYS A 74 3.86 -16.22 12.61
CA LYS A 74 4.05 -15.57 13.92
C LYS A 74 2.98 -14.51 14.12
N ARG A 75 2.41 -14.46 15.32
CA ARG A 75 1.28 -13.59 15.68
C ARG A 75 1.50 -12.14 15.23
N GLN A 76 2.64 -11.55 15.58
CA GLN A 76 2.99 -10.16 15.20
C GLN A 76 2.89 -9.89 13.69
N PHE A 77 3.26 -10.84 12.84
CA PHE A 77 3.19 -10.68 11.38
C PHE A 77 1.78 -10.90 10.85
N VAL A 78 1.02 -11.80 11.47
CA VAL A 78 -0.40 -11.99 11.13
C VAL A 78 -1.19 -10.75 11.50
N ASP A 79 -0.96 -10.20 12.70
CA ASP A 79 -1.62 -9.00 13.19
C ASP A 79 -1.31 -7.80 12.28
N ALA A 80 -0.03 -7.58 11.91
CA ALA A 80 0.34 -6.55 10.95
C ALA A 80 -0.36 -6.70 9.59
N ARG A 81 -0.45 -7.92 9.04
CA ARG A 81 -1.18 -8.18 7.79
C ARG A 81 -2.69 -7.94 7.93
N CYS A 82 -3.26 -8.28 9.08
CA CYS A 82 -4.66 -8.01 9.38
C CYS A 82 -4.94 -6.51 9.39
N VAL A 83 -4.14 -5.76 10.15
CA VAL A 83 -4.22 -4.30 10.24
C VAL A 83 -4.13 -3.67 8.85
N PHE A 84 -3.09 -4.00 8.08
CA PHE A 84 -2.93 -3.50 6.73
C PHE A 84 -4.12 -3.83 5.83
N SER A 85 -4.56 -5.09 5.81
CA SER A 85 -5.64 -5.54 4.92
C SER A 85 -6.95 -4.80 5.20
N VAL A 86 -7.29 -4.58 6.47
CA VAL A 86 -8.53 -3.88 6.82
C VAL A 86 -8.46 -2.40 6.56
N ILE A 87 -7.36 -1.73 6.92
CA ILE A 87 -7.19 -0.30 6.60
C ILE A 87 -7.25 -0.13 5.08
N ALA A 88 -6.53 -0.95 4.31
CA ALA A 88 -6.56 -0.88 2.85
C ALA A 88 -7.98 -1.10 2.28
N MET A 89 -8.73 -2.09 2.76
CA MET A 89 -10.12 -2.27 2.34
C MET A 89 -11.00 -1.05 2.64
N ARG A 90 -10.82 -0.39 3.80
CA ARG A 90 -11.56 0.84 4.14
C ARG A 90 -11.23 2.00 3.20
N HIS A 91 -10.02 2.03 2.64
CA HIS A 91 -9.60 2.97 1.60
C HIS A 91 -9.97 2.53 0.17
N GLY A 92 -10.82 1.50 0.02
CA GLY A 92 -11.38 1.09 -1.27
C GLY A 92 -10.54 0.06 -2.04
N PHE A 93 -9.47 -0.47 -1.46
CA PHE A 93 -8.69 -1.52 -2.11
C PHE A 93 -9.44 -2.85 -2.14
N SER A 94 -9.44 -3.52 -3.30
CA SER A 94 -10.13 -4.78 -3.47
C SER A 94 -9.37 -5.96 -2.85
N GLY A 95 -10.10 -6.94 -2.33
CA GLY A 95 -9.52 -8.17 -1.78
C GLY A 95 -8.54 -8.89 -2.73
N PRO A 96 -8.85 -9.06 -4.04
CA PRO A 96 -7.94 -9.69 -4.99
C PRO A 96 -6.65 -8.90 -5.19
N PHE A 97 -6.74 -7.57 -5.23
CA PHE A 97 -5.55 -6.71 -5.31
C PHE A 97 -4.66 -6.89 -4.09
N LEU A 98 -5.22 -6.84 -2.88
CA LEU A 98 -4.49 -7.03 -1.63
C LEU A 98 -3.90 -8.44 -1.51
N ALA A 99 -4.60 -9.46 -2.01
CA ALA A 99 -4.12 -10.83 -2.06
C ALA A 99 -2.86 -10.95 -2.92
N LYS A 100 -2.87 -10.31 -4.10
CA LYS A 100 -1.69 -10.24 -4.97
C LYS A 100 -0.55 -9.47 -4.30
N LEU A 101 -0.85 -8.33 -3.69
CA LEU A 101 0.14 -7.48 -3.02
C LEU A 101 0.84 -8.20 -1.85
N LEU A 102 0.08 -8.90 -1.00
CA LEU A 102 0.63 -9.64 0.15
C LEU A 102 1.16 -11.03 -0.20
N ASN A 103 1.09 -11.46 -1.47
CA ASN A 103 1.36 -12.83 -1.89
C ASN A 103 0.56 -13.86 -1.06
N ARG A 104 -0.77 -13.70 -1.06
CA ARG A 104 -1.73 -14.52 -0.31
C ARG A 104 -2.90 -14.97 -1.16
N GLN A 105 -3.59 -15.98 -0.65
CA GLN A 105 -4.86 -16.40 -1.21
C GLN A 105 -5.94 -15.39 -0.86
N TYR A 106 -6.87 -15.18 -1.79
CA TYR A 106 -8.00 -14.29 -1.61
C TYR A 106 -8.81 -14.60 -0.33
N THR A 107 -9.01 -15.87 -0.01
CA THR A 107 -9.71 -16.31 1.20
C THR A 107 -8.99 -15.91 2.48
N THR A 108 -7.64 -15.85 2.47
CA THR A 108 -6.83 -15.39 3.59
C THR A 108 -7.10 -13.91 3.89
N ILE A 109 -7.23 -13.09 2.85
CA ILE A 109 -7.53 -11.66 2.99
C ILE A 109 -8.90 -11.44 3.66
N TYR A 110 -9.90 -12.27 3.35
CA TYR A 110 -11.20 -12.24 4.03
C TYR A 110 -11.13 -12.77 5.46
N HIS A 111 -10.28 -13.74 5.72
CA HIS A 111 -10.04 -14.23 7.07
C HIS A 111 -9.44 -13.14 7.96
N TYR A 112 -8.49 -12.36 7.44
CA TYR A 112 -7.92 -11.21 8.14
C TYR A 112 -8.96 -10.18 8.56
N LYS A 113 -9.96 -9.91 7.71
CA LYS A 113 -11.08 -9.03 8.07
C LYS A 113 -11.84 -9.53 9.30
N LYS A 114 -12.09 -10.83 9.41
CA LYS A 114 -12.76 -11.42 10.58
C LYS A 114 -11.90 -11.36 11.83
N LEU A 115 -10.59 -11.65 11.69
CA LEU A 115 -9.65 -11.60 12.81
C LEU A 115 -9.46 -10.18 13.35
N TYR A 116 -9.51 -9.18 12.47
CA TYR A 116 -9.32 -7.79 12.85
C TYR A 116 -10.30 -7.30 13.92
N ASP A 117 -11.58 -7.73 13.85
CA ASP A 117 -12.56 -7.39 14.89
C ASP A 117 -12.15 -7.94 16.26
N HIS A 118 -11.60 -9.16 16.28
CA HIS A 118 -11.04 -9.74 17.50
C HIS A 118 -9.77 -9.02 17.98
N ILE A 119 -8.90 -8.60 17.06
CA ILE A 119 -7.67 -7.85 17.39
C ILE A 119 -8.04 -6.51 18.02
N LEU A 120 -8.96 -5.76 17.41
CA LEU A 120 -9.44 -4.49 17.95
C LEU A 120 -9.99 -4.67 19.37
N ILE A 121 -10.87 -5.63 19.60
CA ILE A 121 -11.53 -5.79 20.91
C ILE A 121 -10.51 -6.11 22.01
N ASN A 122 -9.49 -6.90 21.71
CA ASN A 122 -8.62 -7.49 22.72
C ASN A 122 -7.26 -6.80 22.87
N ASP A 123 -6.88 -5.91 21.95
CA ASP A 123 -5.55 -5.28 21.94
C ASP A 123 -5.63 -3.74 21.82
N PRO A 124 -5.65 -3.03 22.97
CA PRO A 124 -5.70 -1.56 23.01
C PRO A 124 -4.50 -0.88 22.35
N GLU A 125 -3.33 -1.53 22.34
CA GLU A 125 -2.12 -0.99 21.74
C GLU A 125 -2.26 -0.96 20.22
N ILE A 126 -2.73 -2.06 19.63
CA ILE A 126 -3.03 -2.12 18.19
C ILE A 126 -4.11 -1.11 17.81
N GLN A 127 -5.15 -0.91 18.64
CA GLN A 127 -6.15 0.15 18.39
C GLN A 127 -5.53 1.55 18.30
N SER A 128 -4.60 1.87 19.21
CA SER A 128 -3.90 3.15 19.22
C SER A 128 -3.08 3.36 17.96
N ILE A 129 -2.38 2.31 17.52
CA ILE A 129 -1.57 2.31 16.29
C ILE A 129 -2.44 2.53 15.06
N ILE A 130 -3.57 1.84 14.94
CA ILE A 130 -4.53 2.01 13.83
C ILE A 130 -5.02 3.45 13.77
N LYS A 131 -5.46 4.03 14.91
CA LYS A 131 -5.91 5.43 14.98
C LYS A 131 -4.80 6.41 14.55
N SER A 132 -3.56 6.15 14.95
CA SER A 132 -2.39 6.94 14.54
C SER A 132 -2.14 6.86 13.03
N ILE A 133 -2.30 5.69 12.42
CA ILE A 133 -2.16 5.51 10.96
C ILE A 133 -3.30 6.22 10.23
N GLU A 134 -4.55 5.98 10.61
CA GLU A 134 -5.74 6.55 9.96
C GLU A 134 -5.76 8.09 10.07
N SER A 135 -5.38 8.66 11.22
CA SER A 135 -5.32 10.13 11.38
C SER A 135 -4.31 10.80 10.43
N LYS A 136 -3.20 10.13 10.10
CA LYS A 136 -2.18 10.63 9.17
C LYS A 136 -2.56 10.44 7.70
N LEU A 137 -3.54 9.57 7.41
CA LEU A 137 -4.06 9.34 6.05
C LEU A 137 -5.19 10.32 5.68
N LEU A 138 -5.83 10.97 6.67
CA LEU A 138 -6.93 11.91 6.48
C LEU A 138 -6.49 13.36 6.23
N ILE A 139 -5.20 13.67 6.36
CA ILE A 139 -4.65 14.98 6.01
C ILE A 139 -4.31 14.94 4.51
N LYS A 140 -5.28 15.34 3.68
CA LYS A 140 -5.10 15.63 2.25
C LYS A 140 -5.15 17.13 2.03
#